data_AF-A0A3D0D1Y6-F1
#
_entry.id   AF-A0A3D0D1Y6-F1
#
_cell.length_a   1.000
_cell.length_b   1.000
_cell.length_c   1.000
_cell.angle_alpha   90.00
_cell.angle_beta   90.00
_cell.angle_gamma   90.00
#
_symmetry.space_group_name_H-M   'P 1'
#
loop_
_entity.id
_entity.type
_entity.pdbx_description
1 polymer ?
#
loop_
_entity_poly.entity_id
_entity_poly.type
_entity_poly.pdbx_seq_one_letter_code
_entity_poly.pdbx_strand_id
1 'polypeptide(L)' 'TGALKGRGRVVELVGIGTRLGARRQGVATAVVRHLVGLARAHRAELIFLTATSQSSGERLYHRLGFRVVGEQQRWRFV' A
#
# COMPACT_ATOMS: atom_id res chain seq x y z
N THR A 1 0.76 -24.14 -18.77
CA THR A 1 1.66 -22.99 -18.53
C THR A 1 0.85 -21.73 -18.72
N GLY A 2 0.77 -20.83 -17.73
CA GLY A 2 -0.07 -19.62 -17.81
C GLY A 2 0.78 -18.35 -17.76
N ALA A 3 0.51 -17.40 -18.64
CA ALA A 3 1.04 -16.05 -18.56
C ALA A 3 -0.10 -15.10 -18.20
N LEU A 4 0.04 -14.38 -17.09
CA LEU A 4 -0.85 -13.29 -16.70
C LEU A 4 -0.28 -11.97 -17.23
N LYS A 5 -1.09 -11.25 -18.00
CA LYS A 5 -0.80 -9.88 -18.43
C LYS A 5 -1.80 -8.97 -17.73
N GLY A 6 -1.31 -8.06 -16.89
CA GLY A 6 -2.15 -7.06 -16.25
C GLY A 6 -2.81 -6.17 -17.31
N ARG A 7 -4.15 -6.12 -17.30
CA ARG A 7 -4.93 -5.11 -18.03
C ARG A 7 -5.51 -4.18 -16.96
N GLY A 8 -5.17 -2.89 -17.05
CA GLY A 8 -5.68 -1.84 -16.16
C GLY A 8 -4.60 -0.91 -15.59
N ARG A 9 -4.98 0.31 -15.20
CA ARG A 9 -4.08 1.25 -14.50
C ARG A 9 -3.94 0.88 -13.02
N VAL A 10 -2.97 0.01 -12.72
CA VAL A 10 -2.65 -0.39 -11.34
C VAL A 10 -1.57 0.53 -10.76
N VAL A 11 -1.77 0.99 -9.52
CA VAL A 11 -0.79 1.80 -8.78
C VAL A 11 -0.44 1.10 -7.46
N GLU A 12 0.85 0.88 -7.23
CA GLU A 12 1.36 0.45 -5.93
C GLU A 12 1.85 1.66 -5.12
N LEU A 13 1.44 1.75 -3.84
CA LEU A 13 2.02 2.70 -2.91
C LEU A 13 3.24 2.07 -2.23
N VAL A 14 4.43 2.59 -2.53
CA VAL A 14 5.72 2.07 -2.05
C VAL A 14 6.46 3.10 -1.19
N GLY A 15 7.42 2.63 -0.37
CA GLY A 15 8.36 3.51 0.33
C GLY A 15 7.76 4.34 1.48
N ILE A 16 6.58 3.99 1.97
CA ILE A 16 5.93 4.72 3.07
C ILE A 16 6.60 4.35 4.41
N GLY A 17 7.29 5.33 5.00
CA GLY A 17 7.87 5.24 6.33
C GLY A 17 7.63 6.53 7.12
N THR A 18 7.58 6.42 8.44
CA THR A 18 7.51 7.59 9.33
C THR A 18 8.66 7.53 10.33
N ARG A 19 9.47 8.59 10.35
CA ARG A 19 10.57 8.76 11.32
C ARG A 19 10.04 8.62 12.74
N LEU A 20 10.85 8.05 13.63
CA LEU A 20 10.42 7.66 14.97
C LEU A 20 9.85 8.85 15.78
N GLY A 21 10.53 10.00 15.74
CA GLY A 21 10.10 11.26 16.39
C GLY A 21 8.89 11.95 15.76
N ALA A 22 8.43 11.50 14.59
CA ALA A 22 7.24 12.03 13.89
C ALA A 22 6.05 11.05 13.93
N ARG A 23 6.18 9.93 14.65
CA ARG A 23 5.09 8.96 14.81
C ARG A 23 3.96 9.54 15.65
N ARG A 24 2.75 8.97 15.49
CA ARG A 24 1.53 9.36 16.23
C ARG A 24 1.06 10.80 15.99
N GLN A 25 1.59 11.47 14.97
CA GLN A 25 1.20 12.83 14.56
C GLN A 25 0.36 12.83 13.26
N GLY A 26 -0.15 11.68 12.83
CA GLY A 26 -0.96 11.57 11.60
C GLY A 26 -0.19 11.61 10.28
N VAL A 27 1.15 11.73 10.29
CA VAL A 27 1.99 11.85 9.09
C VAL A 27 1.75 10.71 8.08
N ALA A 28 1.78 9.46 8.52
CA ALA A 28 1.52 8.31 7.65
C ALA A 28 0.13 8.38 6.99
N THR A 29 -0.89 8.78 7.76
CA THR A 29 -2.25 8.94 7.24
C THR A 29 -2.34 10.04 6.18
N ALA A 30 -1.69 11.19 6.42
CA ALA A 30 -1.67 12.29 5.47
C ALA A 30 -0.99 11.88 4.15
N VAL A 31 0.17 11.22 4.23
CA VAL A 31 0.90 10.71 3.07
C VAL A 31 0.05 9.72 2.27
N VAL A 32 -0.54 8.71 2.92
CA VAL A 32 -1.37 7.70 2.25
C VAL A 32 -2.58 8.33 1.56
N ARG A 33 -3.29 9.24 2.25
CA ARG A 33 -4.46 9.93 1.66
C ARG A 33 -4.08 10.76 0.45
N HIS A 34 -2.96 11.47 0.52
CA HIS A 34 -2.45 12.26 -0.60
C HIS A 34 -2.14 11.36 -1.81
N LEU A 35 -1.40 10.27 -1.59
CA LEU A 35 -1.05 9.31 -2.65
C LEU A 35 -2.29 8.63 -3.26
N VAL A 36 -3.28 8.27 -2.44
CA VAL A 36 -4.57 7.75 -2.93
C VAL A 36 -5.29 8.80 -3.78
N GLY A 37 -5.28 10.06 -3.36
CA GLY A 37 -5.83 11.18 -4.13
C GLY A 37 -5.16 11.33 -5.50
N LEU A 38 -3.83 11.30 -5.53
CA LEU A 38 -3.07 11.34 -6.79
C LEU A 38 -3.40 10.15 -7.70
N ALA A 39 -3.38 8.93 -7.16
CA ALA A 39 -3.68 7.73 -7.95
C ALA A 39 -5.11 7.77 -8.54
N ARG A 40 -6.09 8.27 -7.76
CA ARG A 40 -7.46 8.49 -8.24
C ARG A 40 -7.53 9.56 -9.33
N ALA A 41 -6.80 10.67 -9.18
CA ALA A 41 -6.73 11.72 -10.20
C ALA A 41 -6.16 11.18 -11.54
N HIS A 42 -5.25 10.21 -11.47
CA HIS A 42 -4.72 9.48 -12.64
C HIS A 42 -5.60 8.31 -13.12
N ARG A 43 -6.83 8.19 -12.60
CA ARG A 43 -7.79 7.13 -12.96
C ARG A 43 -7.23 5.72 -12.75
N ALA A 44 -6.54 5.50 -11.62
CA ALA A 44 -6.13 4.15 -11.21
C ALA A 44 -7.37 3.26 -11.01
N GLU A 45 -7.35 2.08 -11.61
CA GLU A 45 -8.38 1.05 -11.45
C GLU A 45 -8.17 0.24 -10.17
N LEU A 46 -6.91 0.10 -9.76
CA LEU A 46 -6.52 -0.56 -8.53
C LEU A 46 -5.39 0.22 -7.86
N ILE A 47 -5.57 0.51 -6.58
CA ILE A 47 -4.54 1.07 -5.71
C ILE A 47 -4.25 0.01 -4.65
N PHE A 48 -3.03 -0.47 -4.58
CA PHE A 48 -2.63 -1.46 -3.59
C PHE A 48 -1.32 -1.07 -2.92
N LEU A 49 -1.00 -1.77 -1.84
CA LEU A 49 0.29 -1.71 -1.17
C LEU A 49 0.54 -3.05 -0.51
N THR A 50 1.79 -3.26 -0.14
CA THR A 50 2.18 -4.45 0.61
C THR A 50 2.61 -4.03 2.01
N ALA A 51 2.13 -4.74 3.02
CA ALA A 51 2.40 -4.45 4.42
C ALA A 51 2.83 -5.74 5.14
N THR A 52 3.68 -5.59 6.14
CA THR A 52 3.97 -6.70 7.06
C THR A 52 2.71 -7.02 7.86
N SER A 53 2.33 -8.29 7.90
CA SER A 53 1.20 -8.77 8.71
C SER A 53 1.40 -8.45 10.20
N GLN A 54 0.31 -8.18 10.90
CA GLN A 54 0.22 -7.79 12.31
C GLN A 54 0.94 -6.48 12.66
N SER A 55 1.37 -5.71 11.66
CA SER A 55 2.07 -4.44 11.88
C SER A 55 1.12 -3.28 12.20
N SER A 56 1.66 -2.22 12.81
CA SER A 56 0.91 -0.97 12.97
C SER A 56 0.53 -0.32 11.63
N GLY A 57 1.30 -0.58 10.58
CA GLY A 57 1.02 -0.16 9.21
C GLY A 57 -0.22 -0.84 8.66
N GLU A 58 -0.33 -2.17 8.77
CA GLU A 58 -1.51 -2.93 8.35
C GLU A 58 -2.79 -2.39 9.00
N ARG A 59 -2.78 -2.20 10.33
CA ARG A 59 -3.92 -1.62 11.06
C ARG A 59 -4.28 -0.21 10.57
N LEU A 60 -3.28 0.60 10.22
CA LEU A 60 -3.51 1.92 9.65
C LEU A 60 -4.16 1.83 8.26
N TYR A 61 -3.67 0.97 7.38
CA TYR A 61 -4.23 0.80 6.05
C TYR A 61 -5.67 0.28 6.09
N HIS A 62 -5.97 -0.65 7.00
CA HIS A 62 -7.34 -1.12 7.23
C HIS A 62 -8.28 0.03 7.64
N ARG A 63 -7.86 0.89 8.56
CA ARG A 63 -8.63 2.09 8.95
C ARG A 63 -8.82 3.10 7.81
N LEU A 64 -7.94 3.08 6.81
CA LEU A 64 -8.05 3.95 5.63
C LEU A 64 -8.87 3.32 4.50
N GLY A 65 -9.47 2.14 4.74
CA GLY A 65 -10.36 1.47 3.80
C GLY A 65 -9.65 0.50 2.85
N PHE A 66 -8.35 0.23 3.05
CA PHE A 66 -7.71 -0.90 2.38
C PHE A 66 -8.20 -2.21 2.98
N ARG A 67 -8.29 -3.25 2.15
CA ARG A 67 -8.61 -4.61 2.55
C ARG A 67 -7.52 -5.55 2.06
N VAL A 68 -7.31 -6.65 2.78
CA VAL A 68 -6.41 -7.72 2.32
C VAL A 68 -7.02 -8.36 1.07
N VAL A 69 -6.23 -8.45 0.00
CA VAL A 69 -6.62 -9.08 -1.28
C VAL A 69 -5.73 -10.25 -1.67
N GLY A 70 -4.67 -10.50 -0.88
CA GLY A 70 -3.72 -11.56 -1.11
C GLY A 70 -2.51 -11.42 -0.19
N GLU A 71 -1.74 -12.48 -0.10
CA GLU A 71 -0.46 -12.53 0.61
C GLU A 71 0.63 -12.84 -0.40
N GLN A 72 1.79 -12.19 -0.25
CA GLN A 72 2.97 -12.51 -1.06
C GLN A 72 4.04 -13.16 -0.18
N GLN A 73 4.58 -14.28 -0.66
CA GLN A 73 5.74 -14.90 -0.06
C GLN A 73 6.99 -14.29 -0.71
N ARG A 74 7.78 -13.57 0.10
CA ARG A 74 9.05 -13.02 -0.36
C ARG A 74 10.13 -14.07 -0.20
N TRP A 75 10.40 -14.80 -1.28
CA TRP A 75 11.55 -15.70 -1.36
C TRP A 75 12.84 -14.89 -1.31
N ARG A 76 13.77 -15.32 -0.45
CA ARG A 76 15.15 -14.82 -0.44
C ARG A 76 16.03 -15.95 -0.96
N PHE A 77 16.71 -15.70 -2.06
CA PHE A 77 17.81 -16.54 -2.49
C PHE A 77 19.00 -16.16 -1.62
N VAL A 78 19.51 -17.14 -0.87
CA VAL A 78 20.78 -17.10 -0.13
C VAL A 78 21.87 -17.68 -1.00
#